data_AF-A0A2A3EZQ6-F1
#
_entry.id   AF-A0A2A3EZQ6-F1
#
_cell.length_a   1.000
_cell.length_b   1.000
_cell.length_c   1.000
_cell.angle_alpha   90.00
_cell.angle_beta   90.00
_cell.angle_gamma   90.00
#
_symmetry.space_group_name_H-M   'P 1'
#
loop_
_entity.id
_entity.type
_entity.pdbx_description
1 polymer ?
#
loop_
_entity_poly.entity_id
_entity_poly.type
_entity_poly.pdbx_seq_one_letter_code
_entity_poly.pdbx_strand_id
1 'polypeptide(L)' 'MNTNPLGAVTRSESHCKTARVWLVAGLAHTSEPADRPAVRDDLMRTWVPEPGSGYRTPDGRRRTTWAQLHSRFDLVEVTP' A
#
# COMPACT_ATOMS: atom_id res chain seq x y z
N MET A 1 -33.51 -28.11 -27.90
CA MET A 1 -32.31 -27.32 -28.22
C MET A 1 -32.66 -25.85 -28.05
N ASN A 2 -32.14 -25.20 -27.00
CA ASN A 2 -32.02 -23.74 -26.94
C ASN A 2 -30.88 -23.45 -25.97
N THR A 3 -29.77 -22.99 -26.54
CA THR A 3 -28.48 -22.73 -25.88
C THR A 3 -28.56 -21.45 -25.07
N ASN A 4 -28.40 -21.58 -23.77
CA ASN A 4 -28.25 -20.47 -22.83
C ASN A 4 -26.86 -19.83 -23.05
N PRO A 5 -26.72 -18.55 -23.44
CA PRO A 5 -25.41 -17.93 -23.46
C PRO A 5 -25.01 -17.67 -22.00
N LEU A 6 -24.15 -18.54 -21.47
CA LEU A 6 -23.34 -18.25 -20.29
C LEU A 6 -22.47 -17.05 -20.65
N GLY A 7 -23.04 -15.85 -20.45
CA GLY A 7 -22.29 -14.61 -20.41
C GLY A 7 -21.15 -14.84 -19.45
N ALA A 8 -19.94 -14.73 -19.98
CA ALA A 8 -18.70 -14.89 -19.26
C ALA A 8 -18.83 -14.07 -17.97
N VAL A 9 -18.99 -14.78 -16.85
CA VAL A 9 -18.63 -14.25 -15.55
C VAL A 9 -17.13 -14.10 -15.66
N THR A 10 -16.68 -12.95 -16.16
CA THR A 10 -15.37 -12.41 -15.82
C THR A 10 -15.44 -12.32 -14.30
N ARG A 11 -15.00 -13.42 -13.67
CA ARG A 11 -14.52 -13.41 -12.32
C ARG A 11 -13.47 -12.32 -12.38
N SER A 12 -13.83 -11.09 -12.00
CA SER A 12 -12.85 -10.13 -11.55
C SER A 12 -12.16 -10.91 -10.45
N GLU A 13 -11.03 -11.49 -10.80
CA GLU A 13 -10.05 -11.91 -9.84
C GLU A 13 -9.73 -10.61 -9.13
N SER A 14 -10.47 -10.35 -8.05
CA SER A 14 -10.00 -9.58 -6.94
C SER A 14 -8.74 -10.33 -6.52
N HIS A 15 -7.64 -10.06 -7.23
CA HIS A 15 -6.31 -10.31 -6.76
C HIS A 15 -6.28 -9.50 -5.48
N CYS A 16 -6.71 -10.11 -4.37
CA CYS A 16 -6.30 -9.71 -3.04
C CYS A 16 -4.79 -9.94 -3.07
N LYS A 17 -4.07 -8.99 -3.66
CA LYS A 17 -2.63 -8.85 -3.51
C LYS A 17 -2.45 -8.89 -2.01
N THR A 18 -1.79 -9.92 -1.53
CA THR A 18 -1.44 -10.04 -0.12
C THR A 18 -0.77 -8.72 0.28
N ALA A 19 -1.41 -7.97 1.17
CA ALA A 19 -0.92 -6.65 1.55
C ALA A 19 0.47 -6.80 2.16
N ARG A 20 1.45 -6.04 1.66
CA ARG A 20 2.79 -6.01 2.25
C ARG A 20 2.73 -5.29 3.61
N VAL A 21 3.53 -5.76 4.54
CA VAL A 21 3.68 -5.17 5.89
C VAL A 21 5.15 -4.91 6.14
N TRP A 22 5.46 -3.76 6.71
CA TRP A 22 6.80 -3.34 7.11
C TRP A 22 6.76 -2.94 8.58
N LEU A 23 7.49 -3.65 9.43
CA LEU A 23 7.47 -3.44 10.88
C LEU A 23 8.67 -2.59 11.32
N VAL A 24 8.44 -1.66 12.24
CA VAL A 24 9.47 -0.77 12.81
C VAL A 24 10.49 -1.55 13.64
N ALA A 25 10.09 -2.69 14.20
CA ALA A 25 10.98 -3.59 14.93
C ALA A 25 11.99 -4.20 13.95
N GLY A 26 13.28 -3.92 14.15
CA GLY A 26 14.43 -4.27 13.29
C GLY A 26 14.70 -5.76 13.04
N LEU A 27 13.67 -6.60 13.02
CA LEU A 27 13.71 -8.00 12.63
C LEU A 27 13.93 -8.19 11.12
N ALA A 28 13.67 -7.16 10.31
CA ALA A 28 14.03 -7.17 8.89
C ALA A 28 14.55 -5.79 8.48
N HIS A 29 15.75 -5.75 7.89
CA HIS A 29 16.20 -4.60 7.12
C HIS A 29 15.37 -4.56 5.83
N THR A 30 14.14 -4.09 5.93
CA THR A 30 13.28 -3.96 4.76
C THR A 30 13.76 -2.74 3.97
N SER A 31 14.14 -2.98 2.72
CA SER A 31 14.52 -1.91 1.80
C SER A 31 13.28 -1.10 1.40
N GLU A 32 13.49 0.15 0.99
CA GLU A 32 12.41 0.96 0.43
C GLU A 32 11.79 0.23 -0.78
N PRO A 33 10.45 0.05 -0.82
CA PRO A 33 9.78 -0.55 -1.96
C PRO A 33 9.95 0.33 -3.19
N ALA A 34 10.51 -0.23 -4.28
CA ALA A 34 10.79 0.52 -5.51
C ALA A 34 9.53 1.11 -6.17
N ASP A 35 8.40 0.45 -6.00
CA ASP A 35 7.09 0.86 -6.51
C ASP A 35 6.40 1.90 -5.63
N ARG A 36 6.94 2.18 -4.44
CA ARG A 36 6.48 3.20 -3.49
C ARG A 36 4.97 3.21 -3.32
N PRO A 37 4.39 2.12 -2.80
CA PRO A 37 2.94 2.00 -2.63
C PRO A 37 2.43 3.01 -1.61
N ALA A 38 1.13 3.31 -1.66
CA ALA A 38 0.46 3.97 -0.55
C ALA A 38 0.48 3.05 0.68
N VAL A 39 0.72 3.62 1.86
CA VAL A 39 0.81 2.87 3.11
C VAL A 39 -0.03 3.51 4.19
N ARG A 40 -0.46 2.72 5.17
CA ARG A 40 -1.11 3.19 6.39
C ARG A 40 -0.23 2.86 7.58
N ASP A 41 -0.03 3.84 8.46
CA ASP A 41 0.68 3.65 9.72
C ASP A 41 -0.21 3.05 10.83
N ASP A 42 0.42 2.61 11.91
CA ASP A 42 -0.21 2.12 13.14
C ASP A 42 -1.12 3.15 13.84
N LEU A 43 -0.91 4.45 13.59
CA LEU A 43 -1.81 5.53 14.02
C LEU A 43 -2.96 5.77 13.02
N MET A 44 -3.19 4.83 12.10
CA MET A 44 -4.25 4.85 11.09
C MET A 44 -4.17 6.02 10.10
N ARG A 45 -3.00 6.65 9.95
CA ARG A 45 -2.79 7.69 8.93
C ARG A 45 -2.34 7.06 7.62
N THR A 46 -3.01 7.44 6.55
CA THR A 46 -2.62 7.05 5.19
C THR A 46 -1.58 8.02 4.64
N TRP A 47 -0.55 7.45 4.01
CA TRP A 47 0.54 8.14 3.35
C TRP A 47 0.53 7.75 1.87
N VAL A 48 0.49 8.77 1.02
CA VAL A 48 0.50 8.62 -0.44
C VAL A 48 1.88 9.02 -0.95
N PRO A 49 2.48 8.27 -1.88
CA PRO A 49 3.74 8.67 -2.51
C PRO A 49 3.60 10.03 -3.20
N GLU A 50 4.62 10.87 -3.08
CA GLU A 50 4.74 12.16 -3.78
C GLU A 50 5.85 12.05 -4.86
N PRO A 51 5.72 12.75 -6.00
CA PRO A 51 6.81 12.82 -6.98
C PRO A 51 8.12 13.28 -6.30
N GLY A 52 9.17 12.47 -6.39
CA GLY A 52 10.40 12.66 -5.62
C GLY A 52 10.76 11.41 -4.81
N SER A 53 11.13 11.57 -3.54
CA SER A 53 11.45 10.47 -2.60
C SER A 53 10.61 10.53 -1.32
N GLY A 54 9.43 11.15 -1.41
CA GLY A 54 8.62 11.54 -0.26
C GLY A 54 7.24 10.88 -0.22
N TYR A 55 6.65 10.99 0.95
CA TYR A 55 5.29 10.59 1.28
C TYR A 55 4.57 11.77 1.92
N ARG A 56 3.27 11.87 1.65
CA ARG A 56 2.42 12.90 2.25
C ARG A 56 1.08 12.33 2.72
N THR A 57 0.49 12.96 3.73
CA THR A 57 -0.90 12.70 4.09
C THR A 57 -1.85 13.30 3.05
N PRO A 58 -3.07 12.75 2.87
CA PRO A 58 -4.06 13.28 1.92
C PRO A 58 -4.44 14.74 2.15
N ASP A 59 -4.39 15.20 3.41
CA ASP A 59 -4.63 16.60 3.80
C ASP A 59 -3.45 17.54 3.46
N GLY A 60 -2.34 17.00 2.96
CA GLY A 60 -1.13 17.73 2.60
C GLY A 60 -0.34 18.31 3.78
N ARG A 61 -0.78 18.11 5.03
CA ARG A 61 -0.19 18.75 6.21
C ARG A 61 1.11 18.11 6.67
N ARG A 62 1.30 16.82 6.41
CA ARG A 62 2.50 16.08 6.81
C ARG A 62 3.22 15.57 5.58
N ARG A 63 4.55 15.71 5.63
CA ARG A 63 5.48 15.17 4.63
C ARG A 63 6.61 14.45 5.34
N THR A 64 7.10 13.39 4.72
CA THR A 64 8.13 12.54 5.31
C THR A 64 8.78 11.70 4.21
N THR A 65 9.94 11.11 4.49
CA THR A 65 10.58 10.10 3.62
C THR A 65 10.17 8.68 4.05
N TRP A 66 10.41 7.69 3.19
CA TRP A 66 10.23 6.28 3.56
C TRP A 66 11.05 5.91 4.79
N ALA A 67 12.33 6.29 4.83
CA ALA A 67 13.22 6.01 5.96
C ALA A 67 12.66 6.56 7.29
N GLN A 68 12.02 7.73 7.26
CA GLN A 68 11.40 8.33 8.44
C GLN A 68 10.06 7.68 8.83
N LEU A 69 9.30 7.13 7.86
CA LEU A 69 8.10 6.34 8.14
C LEU A 69 8.47 5.01 8.78
N HIS A 70 9.33 4.26 8.10
CA HIS A 70 9.70 2.91 8.51
C HIS A 70 10.52 2.87 9.81
N SER A 71 11.21 3.97 10.16
CA SER A 71 11.88 4.10 11.47
C SER A 71 10.95 4.42 12.63
N ARG A 72 9.68 4.77 12.38
CA ARG A 72 8.76 5.26 13.41
C ARG A 72 7.47 4.46 13.53
N PHE A 73 7.02 3.85 12.44
CA PHE A 73 5.69 3.25 12.37
C PHE A 73 5.74 1.89 11.70
N ASP A 74 4.87 0.99 12.17
CA ASP A 74 4.49 -0.17 11.38
C ASP A 74 3.62 0.29 10.20
N LEU A 75 3.96 -0.18 9.00
CA LEU A 75 3.31 0.22 7.75
C LEU A 75 2.62 -0.98 7.13
N VAL A 76 1.41 -0.78 6.66
CA VAL A 76 0.70 -1.74 5.82
C VAL A 76 0.40 -1.11 4.47
N GLU A 77 0.62 -1.86 3.40
CA GLU A 77 0.24 -1.46 2.05
C GLU A 77 -1.28 -1.26 1.97
N VAL A 78 -1.68 -0.13 1.37
CA VAL A 78 -3.08 0.15 1.06
C VAL A 78 -3.25 0.00 -0.43
N THR A 79 -4.04 -0.99 -0.84
CA THR A 79 -4.51 -1.09 -2.20
C THR A 79 -5.60 -0.03 -2.45
N PRO A 80 -5.52 0.75 -3.53
CA PRO A 80 -6.59 1.64 -3.94
C PRO A 80 -7.87 0.89 -4.29
#